data_AF-A0A7R9DQE2-F1
#
_entry.id   AF-A0A7R9DQE2-F1
#
_cell.length_a   1.000
_cell.length_b   1.000
_cell.length_c   1.000
_cell.angle_alpha   90.00
_cell.angle_beta   90.00
_cell.angle_gamma   90.00
#
_symmetry.space_group_name_H-M   'P 1'
#
loop_
_entity.id
_entity.type
_entity.pdbx_description
1 polymer ?
#
loop_
_entity_poly.entity_id
_entity_poly.type
_entity_poly.pdbx_seq_one_letter_code
_entity_poly.pdbx_strand_id
1 'polypeptide(L)'
;VQLFGKLSLRVTASREKIHAVKENLHACKMLLRCKRDELKKLWLEGIEHKHVLHLLEKIDELREVPSQLTGYLAKKHYLHATQQLVSALSLGEGSLEGVEALREVRVELQTKKQ
;
A
#
# COMPACT_ATOMS: atom_id res chain seq x y z
N VAL A 1 -42.97 5.08 56.38
CA VAL A 1 -43.15 5.49 54.95
C VAL A 1 -41.88 6.10 54.33
N GLN A 2 -41.16 7.00 55.01
CA GLN A 2 -39.97 7.68 54.43
C GLN A 2 -38.80 6.75 54.03
N LEU A 3 -38.58 5.64 54.74
CA LEU A 3 -37.47 4.71 54.48
C LEU A 3 -37.65 3.95 53.15
N PHE A 4 -38.89 3.58 52.83
CA PHE A 4 -39.25 2.93 51.56
C PHE A 4 -39.04 3.87 50.37
N GLY A 5 -39.41 5.16 50.51
CA GLY A 5 -39.16 6.17 49.47
C GLY A 5 -37.67 6.35 49.18
N LYS A 6 -36.81 6.42 50.21
CA LYS A 6 -35.35 6.48 50.03
C LYS A 6 -34.79 5.24 49.35
N LEU A 7 -35.27 4.06 49.73
CA LEU A 7 -34.85 2.79 49.10
C LEU A 7 -35.25 2.74 47.63
N SER A 8 -36.49 3.11 47.31
CA SER A 8 -37.02 3.18 45.95
C SER A 8 -36.20 4.13 45.07
N LEU A 9 -35.89 5.34 45.55
CA LEU A 9 -35.04 6.30 44.84
C LEU A 9 -33.64 5.76 44.55
N ARG A 10 -33.01 5.07 45.51
CA ARG A 10 -31.69 4.44 45.31
C ARG A 10 -31.74 3.35 44.24
N VAL A 11 -32.78 2.53 44.22
CA VAL A 11 -32.97 1.49 43.22
C VAL A 11 -33.17 2.10 41.84
N THR A 12 -34.00 3.13 41.71
CA THR A 12 -34.21 3.84 40.44
C THR A 12 -32.93 4.49 39.94
N ALA A 13 -32.22 5.24 40.79
CA ALA A 13 -30.94 5.85 40.42
C ALA A 13 -29.89 4.81 40.01
N SER A 14 -29.87 3.64 40.66
CA SER A 14 -28.99 2.54 40.24
C SER A 14 -29.37 1.99 38.87
N ARG A 15 -30.66 1.85 38.56
CA ARG A 15 -31.14 1.38 37.25
C ARG A 15 -30.79 2.37 36.15
N GLU A 16 -30.98 3.67 36.39
CA GLU A 16 -30.62 4.73 35.45
C GLU A 16 -29.12 4.74 35.17
N LYS A 17 -28.28 4.61 36.21
CA LYS A 17 -26.82 4.49 36.04
C LYS A 17 -26.43 3.28 35.20
N ILE A 18 -27.04 2.12 35.47
CA ILE A 18 -26.79 0.91 34.66
C ILE A 18 -27.20 1.14 33.21
N HIS A 19 -28.34 1.78 32.97
CA HIS A 19 -28.80 2.10 31.62
C HIS A 19 -27.83 3.03 30.89
N ALA A 20 -27.38 4.11 31.55
CA ALA A 20 -26.41 5.04 30.97
C ALA A 20 -25.07 4.36 30.64
N VAL A 21 -24.56 3.50 31.53
CA VAL A 21 -23.33 2.74 31.27
C VAL A 21 -23.50 1.79 30.07
N LYS A 22 -24.66 1.14 29.93
CA LYS A 22 -24.94 0.26 28.78
C LYS A 22 -24.95 1.03 27.46
N GLU A 23 -25.62 2.18 27.42
CA GLU A 23 -25.66 3.03 26.23
C GLU A 23 -24.27 3.54 25.86
N ASN A 24 -23.49 3.99 26.84
CA ASN A 24 -22.12 4.45 26.61
C ASN A 24 -21.23 3.32 26.08
N LEU A 25 -21.33 2.11 26.64
CA LEU A 25 -20.58 0.96 26.16
C LEU A 25 -20.99 0.58 24.73
N HIS A 26 -22.28 0.66 24.40
CA HIS A 26 -22.77 0.44 23.05
C HIS A 26 -22.19 1.46 22.06
N ALA A 27 -22.23 2.74 22.40
CA ALA A 27 -21.65 3.81 21.60
C ALA A 27 -20.13 3.60 21.40
N CYS A 28 -19.39 3.31 22.47
CA CYS A 28 -17.95 3.01 22.40
C CYS A 28 -17.67 1.80 21.49
N LYS A 29 -18.47 0.74 21.59
CA LYS A 29 -18.34 -0.45 20.72
C LYS A 29 -18.51 -0.08 19.24
N MET A 30 -19.46 0.79 18.92
CA MET A 30 -19.68 1.24 17.55
C MET A 30 -18.52 2.10 17.04
N LEU A 31 -18.04 3.05 17.85
CA LEU A 31 -16.90 3.89 17.49
C LEU A 31 -15.62 3.07 17.26
N LEU A 32 -15.35 2.09 18.14
CA LEU A 32 -14.22 1.17 17.99
C LEU A 32 -14.34 0.32 16.72
N ARG A 33 -15.55 -0.13 16.38
CA ARG A 33 -15.79 -0.85 15.14
C ARG A 33 -15.49 0.03 13.92
N CYS A 34 -15.99 1.26 13.89
CA CYS A 34 -15.69 2.20 12.79
C CYS A 34 -14.18 2.43 12.66
N LYS A 35 -13.48 2.64 13.77
CA LYS A 35 -12.02 2.84 13.77
C LYS A 35 -11.25 1.61 13.29
N ARG A 36 -11.68 0.41 13.67
CA ARG A 36 -11.09 -0.83 13.16
C ARG A 36 -11.29 -0.98 11.65
N ASP A 37 -12.48 -0.68 11.16
CA ASP A 37 -12.81 -0.81 9.75
C ASP A 37 -12.03 0.24 8.91
N GLU A 38 -11.87 1.46 9.43
CA GLU A 38 -10.98 2.51 8.87
C GLU A 38 -9.52 2.06 8.84
N LEU A 39 -9.00 1.48 9.93
CA LEU A 39 -7.63 0.97 9.99
C LEU A 39 -7.39 -0.15 8.96
N LYS A 40 -8.36 -1.04 8.77
CA LYS A 40 -8.29 -2.10 7.75
C LYS A 40 -8.22 -1.51 6.34
N LYS A 41 -9.02 -0.47 6.06
CA LYS A 41 -8.99 0.24 4.78
C LYS A 41 -7.61 0.87 4.54
N LEU A 42 -7.09 1.62 5.51
CA LEU A 42 -5.77 2.25 5.41
C LEU A 42 -4.63 1.23 5.24
N TRP A 43 -4.76 0.06 5.87
CA TRP A 43 -3.78 -1.02 5.69
C TRP A 43 -3.76 -1.57 4.27
N LEU A 44 -4.94 -1.79 3.66
CA LEU A 44 -5.05 -2.23 2.27
C LEU A 44 -4.49 -1.18 1.31
N GLU A 45 -4.90 0.08 1.46
CA GLU A 45 -4.36 1.21 0.68
C GLU A 45 -2.84 1.28 0.83
N GLY A 46 -2.31 1.11 2.04
CA GLY A 46 -0.87 1.09 2.29
C GLY A 46 -0.12 -0.03 1.56
N ILE A 47 -0.74 -1.21 1.37
CA ILE A 47 -0.15 -2.30 0.57
C ILE A 47 -0.14 -1.92 -0.91
N GLU A 48 -1.26 -1.39 -1.42
CA GLU A 48 -1.36 -0.95 -2.81
C GLU A 48 -0.34 0.15 -3.12
N HIS A 49 -0.21 1.15 -2.24
CA HIS A 49 0.79 2.21 -2.39
C HIS A 49 2.22 1.67 -2.39
N LYS A 50 2.56 0.69 -1.55
CA LYS A 50 3.88 0.03 -1.59
C LYS A 50 4.12 -0.67 -2.92
N HIS A 51 3.11 -1.34 -3.46
CA HIS A 51 3.22 -1.99 -4.76
C HIS A 51 3.42 -0.99 -5.89
N VAL A 52 2.67 0.12 -5.87
CA VAL A 52 2.82 1.22 -6.85
C VAL A 52 4.21 1.84 -6.75
N LEU A 53 4.74 2.10 -5.56
CA LEU A 53 6.10 2.61 -5.37
C LEU A 53 7.15 1.66 -5.96
N HIS A 54 7.04 0.36 -5.67
CA HIS A 54 7.93 -0.66 -6.24
C HIS A 54 7.89 -0.69 -7.78
N LEU A 55 6.71 -0.49 -8.38
CA LEU A 55 6.59 -0.38 -9.84
C LEU A 55 7.22 0.92 -10.37
N LEU A 56 7.06 2.04 -9.68
CA LEU A 56 7.69 3.32 -10.05
C LEU A 56 9.22 3.23 -9.99
N GLU A 57 9.78 2.60 -8.96
CA GLU A 57 11.22 2.35 -8.84
C GLU A 57 11.74 1.52 -10.04
N LYS A 58 11.03 0.44 -10.40
CA LYS A 58 11.35 -0.37 -11.58
C LYS A 58 11.28 0.42 -12.90
N ILE A 59 10.33 1.35 -13.02
CA ILE A 59 10.22 2.23 -14.19
C ILE A 59 11.44 3.15 -14.29
N ASP A 60 11.85 3.75 -13.17
CA ASP A 60 13.04 4.61 -13.13
C ASP A 60 14.30 3.81 -13.42
N GLU A 61 14.47 2.61 -12.85
CA GLU A 61 15.58 1.70 -13.16
C GLU A 61 15.66 1.41 -14.66
N LEU A 62 14.53 1.03 -15.28
CA LEU A 62 14.49 0.71 -16.71
C LEU A 62 14.85 1.93 -17.58
N ARG A 63 14.43 3.14 -17.18
CA ARG A 63 14.74 4.38 -17.89
C ARG A 63 16.24 4.68 -17.93
N GLU A 64 16.98 4.32 -16.89
CA GLU A 64 18.42 4.56 -16.81
C GLU A 64 19.27 3.49 -17.53
N VAL A 65 18.71 2.33 -17.86
CA VAL A 65 19.44 1.23 -18.51
C VAL A 65 20.11 1.64 -19.84
N PRO A 66 19.46 2.36 -20.78
CA PRO A 66 20.10 2.73 -22.05
C PRO A 66 21.38 3.54 -21.90
N SER A 67 21.41 4.46 -20.93
CA SER A 67 22.58 5.29 -20.64
C SER A 67 23.72 4.45 -20.03
N GLN A 68 23.39 3.55 -19.10
CA GLN A 68 24.34 2.63 -18.47
C GLN A 68 24.94 1.64 -19.47
N LEU A 69 24.11 1.07 -20.37
CA LEU A 69 24.55 0.19 -21.44
C LEU A 69 25.59 0.87 -22.33
N THR A 70 25.35 2.14 -22.70
CA THR A 70 26.28 2.93 -23.50
C THR A 70 27.64 3.07 -22.78
N GLY A 71 27.62 3.28 -21.45
CA GLY A 71 28.82 3.32 -20.63
C GLY A 71 29.58 1.99 -20.54
N TYR A 72 28.88 0.85 -20.39
CA TYR A 72 29.52 -0.47 -20.37
C TYR A 72 30.12 -0.85 -21.72
N LEU A 73 29.42 -0.54 -22.81
CA LEU A 73 29.91 -0.78 -24.17
C LEU A 73 31.17 0.05 -24.46
N ALA A 74 31.20 1.32 -24.06
CA ALA A 74 32.39 2.18 -24.20
C ALA A 74 33.62 1.61 -23.44
N LYS A 75 33.39 0.97 -22.29
CA LYS A 75 34.43 0.33 -21.47
C LYS A 75 34.76 -1.11 -21.92
N LYS A 76 34.11 -1.64 -22.97
CA LYS A 76 34.23 -3.03 -23.43
C LYS A 76 33.81 -4.07 -22.37
N HIS A 77 32.98 -3.69 -21.41
CA HIS A 77 32.44 -4.58 -20.37
C HIS A 77 31.22 -5.35 -20.89
N TYR A 78 31.42 -6.16 -21.94
CA TYR A 78 30.31 -6.79 -22.68
C TYR A 78 29.46 -7.73 -21.82
N LEU A 79 30.08 -8.50 -20.92
CA LEU A 79 29.34 -9.40 -20.04
C LEU A 79 28.32 -8.65 -19.17
N HIS A 80 28.74 -7.54 -18.55
CA HIS A 80 27.87 -6.72 -17.71
C HIS A 80 26.77 -6.06 -18.55
N ALA A 81 27.12 -5.54 -19.74
CA ALA A 81 26.14 -4.97 -20.65
C ALA A 81 25.07 -6.00 -21.06
N THR A 82 25.46 -7.22 -21.43
CA THR A 82 24.51 -8.27 -21.81
C THR A 82 23.64 -8.70 -20.64
N GLN A 83 24.20 -8.90 -19.44
CA GLN A 83 23.43 -9.24 -18.24
C GLN A 83 22.38 -8.17 -17.92
N GLN A 84 22.78 -6.90 -17.97
CA GLN A 84 21.88 -5.78 -17.73
C GLN A 84 20.79 -5.67 -18.81
N LEU A 85 21.15 -5.85 -20.09
CA LEU A 85 20.20 -5.81 -21.19
C LEU A 85 19.14 -6.92 -21.05
N VAL A 86 19.56 -8.15 -20.76
CA VAL A 86 18.64 -9.28 -20.57
C VAL A 86 17.70 -9.05 -19.38
N SER A 87 18.24 -8.53 -18.26
CA SER A 87 17.43 -8.20 -17.09
C SER A 87 16.43 -7.06 -17.36
N ALA A 88 16.83 -6.06 -18.13
CA ALA A 88 15.98 -4.93 -18.48
C ALA A 88 14.83 -5.35 -19.43
N LEU A 89 15.13 -6.21 -20.41
CA LEU A 89 14.13 -6.75 -21.32
C LEU A 89 13.10 -7.62 -20.59
N SER A 90 13.54 -8.49 -19.67
CA SER A 90 12.62 -9.31 -18.87
C SER A 90 11.73 -8.48 -17.94
N LEU A 91 12.25 -7.38 -17.39
CA LEU A 91 11.46 -6.44 -16.60
C LEU A 91 10.41 -5.71 -17.46
N GLY A 92 10.80 -5.29 -18.67
CA GLY A 92 9.96 -4.57 -19.62
C GLY A 92 8.84 -5.42 -20.25
N GLU A 93 9.11 -6.70 -20.52
CA GLU A 93 8.12 -7.67 -21.03
C GLU A 93 7.27 -8.28 -19.90
N GLY A 94 7.72 -8.17 -18.65
CA GLY A 94 7.01 -8.67 -17.47
C GLY A 94 6.14 -7.60 -16.82
N SER A 95 6.53 -7.18 -15.61
CA SER A 95 5.70 -6.30 -14.78
C SER A 95 5.41 -4.90 -15.36
N LEU A 96 6.08 -4.51 -16.45
CA LEU A 96 5.97 -3.18 -17.07
C LEU A 96 5.42 -3.21 -18.51
N GLU A 97 4.92 -4.34 -18.99
CA GLU A 97 4.47 -4.51 -20.39
C GLU A 97 3.40 -3.48 -20.79
N GLY A 98 2.41 -3.27 -19.91
CA GLY A 98 1.28 -2.34 -20.13
C GLY A 98 1.62 -0.85 -19.99
N VAL A 99 2.85 -0.49 -19.61
CA VAL A 99 3.25 0.91 -19.45
C VAL A 99 3.61 1.50 -20.81
N GLU A 100 2.70 2.29 -21.39
CA GLU A 100 2.88 2.87 -22.73
C GLU A 100 4.05 3.86 -22.79
N ALA A 101 4.26 4.65 -21.74
CA ALA A 101 5.36 5.61 -21.65
C ALA A 101 6.76 4.96 -21.77
N LEU A 102 6.88 3.66 -21.53
CA LEU A 102 8.13 2.91 -21.66
C LEU A 102 8.32 2.24 -23.03
N ARG A 103 7.38 2.42 -23.98
CA ARG A 103 7.43 1.75 -25.29
C ARG A 103 8.70 2.05 -26.06
N GLU A 104 9.12 3.31 -26.12
CA GLU A 104 10.31 3.73 -26.86
C GLU A 104 11.59 3.12 -26.26
N VAL A 105 11.71 3.13 -24.93
CA VAL A 105 12.83 2.50 -24.21
C VAL A 105 12.88 0.99 -24.50
N ARG A 106 11.73 0.30 -24.48
CA ARG A 106 11.69 -1.13 -24.84
C ARG A 106 12.14 -1.39 -26.27
N VAL A 107 11.70 -0.59 -27.23
CA VAL A 107 12.12 -0.70 -28.63
C VAL A 107 13.63 -0.47 -28.78
N GLU A 108 14.19 0.53 -28.09
CA GLU A 108 15.62 0.78 -28.08
C GLU A 108 16.40 -0.43 -27.53
N LEU A 109 15.97 -0.97 -26.39
CA LEU A 109 16.61 -2.14 -25.78
C LEU A 109 16.54 -3.38 -26.67
N GLN A 110 15.40 -3.65 -27.32
CA GLN A 110 15.27 -4.75 -28.27
C GLN A 110 16.19 -4.58 -29.49
N THR A 111 16.37 -3.34 -29.94
CA THR A 111 17.28 -3.04 -31.05
C THR A 111 18.74 -3.32 -30.66
N LYS A 112 19.14 -2.99 -29.42
CA LYS A 112 20.50 -3.25 -28.90
C LYS A 112 20.79 -4.73 -28.59
N LYS A 113 19.79 -5.62 -28.70
CA LYS A 113 19.95 -7.07 -28.55
C LYS A 113 20.45 -7.75 -29.83
N GLN A 114 20.19 -7.15 -31.00
CA GLN A 114 20.61 -7.64 -32.31
C GLN A 114 22.06 -7.26 -32.62
#